data_AF-A0A519Q4J3-F1
#
_entry.id   AF-A0A519Q4J3-F1
#
_cell.length_a   1.000
_cell.length_b   1.000
_cell.length_c   1.000
_cell.angle_alpha   90.00
_cell.angle_beta   90.00
_cell.angle_gamma   90.00
#
_symmetry.space_group_name_H-M   'P 1'
#
loop_
_entity.id
_entity.type
_entity.pdbx_description
1 polymer ?
#
loop_
_entity_poly.entity_id
_entity_poly.type
_entity_poly.pdbx_seq_one_letter_code
_entity_poly.pdbx_strand_id
1 'polypeptide(L)' 'AVPRAEARRGDLVIWLSPQDPRWTGHSGLMLDPDTVLHATGFHGAVVTETFDVVQARCMADGDQPATFRRL' A
#
# COMPACT_ATOMS: atom_id res chain seq x y z
N ALA A 1 -10.77 4.87 9.75
CA ALA A 1 -9.58 4.94 8.86
C ALA A 1 -8.59 5.90 9.50
N VAL A 2 -7.29 5.66 9.34
CA VAL A 2 -6.23 6.58 9.82
C VAL A 2 -5.95 7.61 8.72
N PRO A 3 -5.86 8.91 9.03
CA PRO A 3 -5.40 9.90 8.06
C PRO A 3 -3.96 9.61 7.62
N ARG A 4 -3.61 9.83 6.33
CA ARG A 4 -2.24 9.63 5.81
C ARG A 4 -1.17 10.34 6.66
N ALA A 5 -1.46 11.55 7.12
CA ALA A 5 -0.54 12.35 7.93
C ALA A 5 -0.30 11.77 9.35
N GLU A 6 -1.15 10.86 9.81
CA GLU A 6 -1.05 10.18 11.09
C GLU A 6 -0.62 8.71 10.97
N ALA A 7 -0.39 8.25 9.73
CA ALA A 7 0.09 6.91 9.46
C ALA A 7 1.49 6.74 10.05
N ARG A 8 1.69 5.65 10.78
CA ARG A 8 2.94 5.36 11.50
C ARG A 8 3.28 3.88 11.43
N ARG A 9 4.46 3.54 11.96
CA ARG A 9 4.92 2.16 12.08
C ARG A 9 3.81 1.23 12.59
N GLY A 10 3.56 0.15 11.84
CA GLY A 10 2.59 -0.89 12.19
C GLY A 10 1.18 -0.64 11.66
N ASP A 11 0.88 0.54 11.13
CA ASP A 11 -0.39 0.76 10.42
C ASP A 11 -0.38 0.02 9.08
N LEU A 12 -1.53 -0.51 8.69
CA LEU A 12 -1.75 -1.10 7.37
C LEU A 12 -1.96 -0.01 6.33
N VAL A 13 -1.43 -0.25 5.14
CA VAL A 13 -1.70 0.52 3.91
C VAL A 13 -2.33 -0.40 2.87
N ILE A 14 -3.45 0.02 2.27
CA ILE A 14 -4.28 -0.84 1.41
C ILE A 14 -4.70 -0.06 0.17
N TRP A 15 -4.40 -0.59 -1.00
CA TRP A 15 -4.87 -0.14 -2.32
C TRP A 15 -5.93 -1.13 -2.81
N LEU A 16 -7.14 -0.67 -3.07
CA LEU A 16 -8.21 -1.57 -3.53
C LEU A 16 -8.26 -1.58 -5.05
N SER A 17 -8.34 -2.77 -5.65
CA SER A 17 -8.56 -2.92 -7.08
C SER A 17 -10.04 -3.14 -7.35
N PRO A 18 -10.75 -2.18 -7.99
CA PRO A 18 -12.17 -2.37 -8.32
C PRO A 18 -12.38 -3.19 -9.59
N GLN A 19 -11.31 -3.57 -10.30
CA GLN A 19 -11.36 -4.06 -11.67
C GLN A 19 -11.42 -5.59 -11.76
N ASP A 20 -10.82 -6.31 -10.81
CA ASP A 20 -10.75 -7.77 -10.83
C ASP A 20 -11.48 -8.37 -9.60
N PRO A 21 -12.55 -9.18 -9.80
CA PRO A 21 -13.24 -9.83 -8.69
C PRO A 21 -12.40 -10.90 -7.97
N ARG A 22 -11.28 -11.35 -8.56
CA ARG A 22 -10.35 -12.33 -7.97
C ARG A 22 -9.14 -11.67 -7.31
N TRP A 23 -8.84 -10.42 -7.66
CA TRP A 23 -7.72 -9.66 -7.12
C TRP A 23 -8.23 -8.36 -6.52
N THR A 24 -8.34 -8.32 -5.20
CA THR A 24 -8.97 -7.20 -4.48
C THR A 24 -8.04 -6.00 -4.27
N GLY A 25 -6.80 -6.07 -4.77
CA GLY A 25 -5.81 -4.99 -4.73
C GLY A 25 -4.53 -5.39 -4.01
N HIS A 26 -3.83 -4.39 -3.47
CA HIS A 26 -2.51 -4.52 -2.87
C HIS A 26 -2.48 -4.06 -1.42
N SER A 27 -1.56 -4.59 -0.62
CA SER A 27 -1.42 -4.16 0.77
C SER A 27 0.00 -4.27 1.30
N GLY A 28 0.26 -3.53 2.38
CA GLY A 28 1.53 -3.54 3.08
C GLY A 28 1.40 -2.99 4.50
N LEU A 29 2.55 -2.84 5.15
CA LEU A 29 2.70 -2.23 6.47
C LEU A 29 3.53 -0.95 6.34
N MET A 30 3.09 0.13 6.98
CA MET A 30 3.94 1.30 7.18
C MET A 30 5.05 0.93 8.18
N LEU A 31 6.32 1.16 7.81
CA LEU A 31 7.46 1.03 8.73
C LEU A 31 7.76 2.31 9.49
N ASP A 32 7.40 3.44 8.87
CA ASP A 32 7.54 4.82 9.31
C ASP A 32 6.56 5.67 8.45
N PRO A 33 6.53 7.02 8.55
CA PRO A 33 5.59 7.84 7.78
C PRO A 33 5.70 7.69 6.25
N ASP A 34 6.85 7.28 5.71
CA ASP A 34 7.14 7.36 4.28
C ASP A 34 7.61 6.03 3.66
N THR A 35 7.81 4.99 4.46
CA THR A 35 8.31 3.69 3.99
C THR A 35 7.26 2.59 4.19
N VAL A 36 7.07 1.78 3.16
CA VAL A 36 6.16 0.63 3.15
C VAL A 36 6.96 -0.66 3.07
N LEU A 37 6.69 -1.61 3.98
CA LEU A 37 7.08 -3.01 3.85
C LEU A 37 5.94 -3.77 3.18
N HIS A 38 6.23 -4.42 2.06
CA HIS A 38 5.22 -5.22 1.35
C HIS A 38 5.85 -6.35 0.52
N ALA A 39 5.06 -7.38 0.22
CA ALA A 39 5.40 -8.40 -0.76
C ALA A 39 4.89 -7.93 -2.12
N THR A 40 5.75 -7.81 -3.14
CA THR A 40 5.35 -7.25 -4.43
C THR A 40 5.76 -8.14 -5.59
N GLY A 41 4.83 -8.34 -6.53
CA GLY A 41 5.09 -9.06 -7.78
C GLY A 41 6.09 -8.34 -8.69
N PHE A 42 6.18 -7.00 -8.59
CA PHE A 42 7.10 -6.19 -9.40
C PHE A 42 8.57 -6.54 -9.14
N HIS A 43 8.92 -6.78 -7.87
CA HIS A 43 10.27 -7.19 -7.47
C HIS A 43 10.40 -8.71 -7.25
N GLY A 44 9.29 -9.45 -7.23
CA GLY A 44 9.28 -10.88 -6.90
C GLY A 44 9.76 -11.18 -5.48
N ALA A 45 9.65 -10.23 -4.56
CA ALA A 45 10.22 -10.31 -3.21
C ALA A 45 9.45 -9.47 -2.17
N VAL A 46 9.78 -9.66 -0.90
CA VAL A 46 9.41 -8.74 0.18
C VAL A 46 10.44 -7.63 0.24
N VAL A 47 9.98 -6.40 0.10
CA VAL A 47 10.85 -5.21 -0.01
C VAL A 47 10.32 -4.07 0.85
N THR A 48 11.21 -3.09 1.06
CA THR A 48 10.85 -1.78 1.61
C THR A 48 10.98 -0.74 0.50
N GLU A 49 9.91 -0.01 0.22
CA GLU A 49 9.88 1.06 -0.79
C GLU A 49 9.27 2.34 -0.20
N THR A 50 9.52 3.49 -0.83
CA THR A 50 8.85 4.73 -0.44
C THR A 50 7.36 4.66 -0.78
N PHE A 51 6.51 5.15 0.12
CA PHE A 51 5.06 5.14 -0.04
C PHE A 51 4.63 5.76 -1.36
N ASP A 52 5.21 6.91 -1.73
CA ASP A 52 4.82 7.63 -2.94
C ASP A 52 5.13 6.83 -4.22
N VAL A 53 6.23 6.07 -4.25
CA VAL A 53 6.57 5.21 -5.38
C VAL A 53 5.58 4.05 -5.50
N VAL A 54 5.22 3.43 -4.38
CA VAL A 54 4.25 2.32 -4.36
C VAL A 54 2.85 2.82 -4.74
N GLN A 55 2.41 3.94 -4.17
CA GLN A 55 1.13 4.59 -4.49
C GLN A 55 1.03 4.91 -5.97
N ALA A 56 2.08 5.52 -6.56
CA ALA A 56 2.10 5.83 -7.98
C ALA A 56 1.99 4.56 -8.84
N ARG A 57 2.68 3.49 -8.46
CA ARG A 57 2.62 2.19 -9.17
C ARG A 57 1.22 1.57 -9.10
N CYS A 58 0.65 1.41 -7.91
CA CYS A 58 -0.69 0.86 -7.73
C CYS A 58 -1.75 1.68 -8.47
N MET A 59 -1.68 3.00 -8.42
CA MET A 59 -2.61 3.86 -9.16
C MET A 59 -2.43 3.76 -10.69
N ALA A 60 -1.20 3.58 -11.18
CA ALA A 60 -0.95 3.32 -12.61
C ALA A 60 -1.50 1.96 -13.07
N ASP A 61 -1.51 0.97 -12.18
CA ASP A 61 -2.12 -0.35 -12.39
C ASP A 61 -3.66 -0.33 -12.23
N GLY A 62 -4.24 0.83 -11.89
CA GLY A 62 -5.68 1.05 -11.83
C GLY A 62 -6.33 0.81 -10.46
N ASP A 63 -5.53 0.66 -9.41
CA ASP A 63 -6.00 0.60 -8.03
C ASP A 63 -6.43 1.98 -7.53
N GLN A 64 -7.29 1.98 -6.51
CA GLN A 64 -7.72 3.19 -5.81
C GLN A 64 -6.61 3.73 -4.88
N PRO A 65 -6.65 5.04 -4.56
CA PRO A 65 -5.73 5.62 -3.60
C PRO A 65 -5.69 4.86 -2.27
N ALA A 66 -4.49 4.74 -1.70
CA ALA A 66 -4.27 4.06 -0.44
C ALA A 66 -5.24 4.50 0.69
N THR A 67 -5.73 3.52 1.45
CA THR A 67 -6.37 3.74 2.74
C THR A 67 -5.51 3.18 3.87
N PHE A 68 -5.53 3.83 5.03
CA PHE A 68 -4.73 3.44 6.18
C PHE A 68 -5.61 2.91 7.32
N ARG A 69 -5.17 1.82 7.96
CA ARG A 69 -5.88 1.18 9.07
C ARG A 69 -4.92 0.89 10.22
N ARG A 70 -5.39 1.14 11.44
CA ARG A 70 -4.75 0.70 12.68
C ARG A 70 -5.65 -0.35 13.30
N LEU A 71 -5.05 -1.46 13.71
CA LEU A 71 -5.71 -2.55 14.43
C LEU A 71 -5.43 -2.43 15.93
#